data_AF-A0A7S1ECC5-F1
#
_entry.id   AF-A0A7S1ECC5-F1
#
_cell.length_a   1.000
_cell.length_b   1.000
_cell.length_c   1.000
_cell.angle_alpha   90.00
_cell.angle_beta   90.00
_cell.angle_gamma   90.00
#
_symmetry.space_group_name_H-M   'P 1'
#
loop_
_entity.id
_entity.type
_entity.pdbx_description
1 polymer ?
#
loop_
_entity_poly.entity_id
_entity_poly.type
_entity_poly.pdbx_seq_one_letter_code
_entity_poly.pdbx_strand_id
1 'polypeptide(L)'
;KSIMHAPIWGGRMGLCVAVAFSWLLGFGATLAEPALSTLAITVEKLSSGALSRRLIVGSVGVGVGTGISLGVLKIVLGLPLMPFLLAGYALCAALTVPSSEVLANVAWDSAGVTTGPITVPLVISLGLGLGNALGISDGFGILSLASVCPIITVLLAGLVAERRGG
;
A
#
# COMPACT_ATOMS: atom_id res chain seq x y z
N LYS A 1 -8.69 6.64 24.70
CA LYS A 1 -9.84 6.20 25.54
C LYS A 1 -10.76 5.17 24.87
N SER A 2 -10.67 4.88 23.56
CA SER A 2 -11.66 4.01 22.87
C SER A 2 -11.30 2.51 22.82
N ILE A 3 -10.05 2.09 23.05
CA ILE A 3 -9.63 0.67 22.94
C ILE A 3 -10.04 -0.21 24.14
N MET A 4 -10.59 0.39 25.21
CA MET A 4 -10.93 -0.34 26.45
C MET A 4 -12.36 -0.93 26.44
N HIS A 5 -13.18 -0.64 25.44
CA HIS A 5 -14.56 -1.14 25.32
C HIS A 5 -14.83 -1.79 23.95
N ALA A 6 -13.92 -2.63 23.47
CA ALA A 6 -14.26 -3.53 22.37
C ALA A 6 -15.19 -4.65 22.92
N PRO A 7 -16.38 -4.86 22.33
CA PRO A 7 -17.44 -5.70 22.93
C PRO A 7 -17.11 -7.20 22.99
N ILE A 8 -16.04 -7.64 22.34
CA ILE A 8 -15.75 -9.08 22.12
C ILE A 8 -14.26 -9.46 22.24
N TRP A 9 -13.32 -8.51 22.13
CA TRP A 9 -11.87 -8.80 22.06
C TRP A 9 -11.07 -7.84 22.96
N GLY A 10 -9.99 -8.31 23.61
CA GLY A 10 -9.05 -7.43 24.31
C GLY A 10 -8.36 -6.45 23.36
N GLY A 11 -7.95 -5.27 23.83
CA GLY A 11 -7.49 -4.15 22.97
C GLY A 11 -6.35 -4.51 21.99
N ARG A 12 -5.40 -5.38 22.38
CA ARG A 12 -4.33 -5.86 21.48
C ARG A 12 -4.84 -6.80 20.40
N MET A 13 -5.77 -7.68 20.76
CA MET A 13 -6.32 -8.69 19.85
C MET A 13 -7.25 -8.05 18.81
N GLY A 14 -8.09 -7.10 19.24
CA GLY A 14 -8.91 -6.29 18.33
C GLY A 14 -8.09 -5.49 17.33
N LEU A 15 -6.95 -4.92 17.77
CA LEU A 15 -6.02 -4.23 16.86
C LEU A 15 -5.41 -5.19 15.84
N CYS A 16 -4.93 -6.37 16.25
CA CYS A 16 -4.38 -7.37 15.33
C CYS A 16 -5.42 -7.80 14.28
N VAL A 17 -6.67 -8.02 14.69
CA VAL A 17 -7.77 -8.37 13.77
C VAL A 17 -8.05 -7.22 12.80
N ALA A 18 -8.15 -5.97 13.29
CA ALA A 18 -8.39 -4.81 12.44
C ALA A 18 -7.27 -4.61 11.41
N VAL A 19 -6.01 -4.75 11.83
CA VAL A 19 -4.84 -4.66 10.95
C VAL A 19 -4.87 -5.78 9.90
N ALA A 20 -5.03 -7.04 10.31
CA ALA A 20 -5.06 -8.17 9.39
C ALA A 20 -6.22 -8.07 8.39
N PHE A 21 -7.40 -7.68 8.86
CA PHE A 21 -8.57 -7.46 8.01
C PHE A 21 -8.34 -6.34 7.00
N SER A 22 -7.80 -5.20 7.46
CA SER A 22 -7.48 -4.06 6.58
C SER A 22 -6.42 -4.41 5.54
N TRP A 23 -5.44 -5.25 5.90
CA TRP A 23 -4.44 -5.76 4.99
C TRP A 23 -5.06 -6.59 3.87
N LEU A 24 -5.90 -7.56 4.25
CA LEU A 24 -6.57 -8.47 3.30
C LEU A 24 -7.52 -7.71 2.37
N LEU A 25 -8.27 -6.75 2.91
CA LEU A 25 -9.13 -5.88 2.10
C LEU A 25 -8.30 -5.06 1.10
N GLY A 26 -7.22 -4.43 1.55
CA GLY A 26 -6.33 -3.64 0.71
C GLY A 26 -5.70 -4.46 -0.40
N PHE A 27 -5.14 -5.61 -0.04
CA PHE A 27 -4.54 -6.55 -0.98
C PHE A 27 -5.57 -7.03 -2.02
N GLY A 28 -6.74 -7.49 -1.56
CA GLY A 28 -7.80 -7.98 -2.43
C GLY A 28 -8.36 -6.92 -3.38
N ALA A 29 -8.61 -5.70 -2.89
CA ALA A 29 -9.07 -4.58 -3.71
C ALA A 29 -8.06 -4.22 -4.80
N THR A 30 -6.77 -4.24 -4.47
CA THR A 30 -5.69 -3.98 -5.41
C THR A 30 -5.62 -5.03 -6.51
N LEU A 31 -5.79 -6.32 -6.16
CA LEU A 31 -5.85 -7.40 -7.16
C LEU A 31 -7.06 -7.27 -8.11
N ALA A 32 -8.17 -6.73 -7.60
CA ALA A 32 -9.38 -6.50 -8.38
C ALA A 32 -9.27 -5.28 -9.31
N GLU A 33 -8.26 -4.43 -9.13
CA GLU A 33 -8.10 -3.18 -9.88
C GLU A 33 -7.73 -3.44 -11.35
N PRO A 34 -8.60 -3.13 -12.33
CA PRO A 34 -8.33 -3.40 -13.75
C PRO A 34 -7.15 -2.58 -14.27
N ALA A 35 -6.99 -1.35 -13.80
CA ALA A 35 -5.88 -0.48 -14.20
C ALA A 35 -4.51 -1.10 -13.85
N LEU A 36 -4.42 -1.80 -12.71
CA LEU A 36 -3.20 -2.51 -12.30
C LEU A 36 -2.88 -3.68 -13.22
N SER A 37 -3.90 -4.45 -13.59
CA SER A 37 -3.72 -5.54 -14.57
C SER A 37 -3.23 -5.02 -15.92
N THR A 38 -3.75 -3.88 -16.38
CA THR A 38 -3.32 -3.26 -17.65
C THR A 38 -1.89 -2.74 -17.56
N LEU A 39 -1.52 -2.03 -16.49
CA LEU A 39 -0.15 -1.58 -16.25
C LEU A 39 0.82 -2.78 -16.30
N ALA A 40 0.53 -3.83 -15.55
CA ALA A 40 1.42 -4.98 -15.44
C ALA A 40 1.64 -5.71 -16.78
N ILE A 41 0.61 -5.81 -17.62
CA ILE A 41 0.75 -6.39 -18.98
C ILE A 41 1.63 -5.50 -19.87
N THR A 42 1.47 -4.18 -19.79
CA THR A 42 2.27 -3.23 -20.56
C THR A 42 3.74 -3.29 -20.15
N VAL A 43 4.01 -3.32 -18.85
CA VAL A 43 5.37 -3.41 -18.33
C VAL A 43 6.03 -4.75 -18.67
N GLU A 44 5.31 -5.86 -18.58
CA GLU A 44 5.84 -7.17 -18.97
C GLU A 44 6.28 -7.19 -20.44
N LYS A 45 5.51 -6.55 -21.33
CA LYS A 45 5.87 -6.39 -22.74
C LYS A 45 7.09 -5.47 -22.94
N LEU A 46 7.12 -4.31 -22.28
CA LEU A 46 8.21 -3.33 -22.41
C LEU A 46 9.52 -3.82 -21.81
N SER A 47 9.46 -4.62 -20.74
CA SER A 47 10.62 -5.20 -20.07
C SER A 47 11.10 -6.52 -20.70
N SER A 48 10.54 -6.93 -21.85
CA SER A 48 10.82 -8.24 -22.48
C SER A 48 10.66 -9.42 -21.52
N GLY A 49 9.71 -9.33 -20.57
CA GLY A 49 9.46 -10.35 -19.57
C GLY A 49 10.31 -10.27 -18.30
N ALA A 50 11.26 -9.33 -18.19
CA ALA A 50 12.09 -9.19 -16.98
C ALA A 50 11.25 -8.86 -15.73
N LEU A 51 10.20 -8.05 -15.90
CA LEU A 51 9.22 -7.75 -14.86
C LEU A 51 7.90 -8.45 -15.18
N SER A 52 7.72 -9.66 -14.65
CA SER A 52 6.51 -10.45 -14.90
C SER A 52 5.25 -9.77 -14.34
N ARG A 53 4.11 -9.99 -15.00
CA ARG A 53 2.81 -9.46 -14.53
C ARG A 53 2.51 -9.86 -13.08
N ARG A 54 2.83 -11.10 -12.71
CA ARG A 54 2.59 -11.63 -11.35
C ARG A 54 3.42 -10.90 -10.30
N LEU A 55 4.67 -10.55 -10.64
CA LEU A 55 5.55 -9.81 -9.73
C LEU A 55 5.00 -8.40 -9.48
N ILE A 56 4.59 -7.69 -10.53
CA ILE A 56 4.06 -6.32 -10.41
C ILE A 56 2.75 -6.33 -9.62
N VAL A 57 1.76 -7.12 -10.06
CA VAL A 57 0.45 -7.18 -9.39
C VAL A 57 0.59 -7.61 -7.92
N GLY A 58 1.43 -8.62 -7.65
CA GLY A 58 1.68 -9.10 -6.29
C GLY A 58 2.40 -8.08 -5.42
N SER A 59 3.46 -7.43 -5.92
CA SER A 59 4.23 -6.43 -5.16
C SER A 59 3.42 -5.18 -4.85
N VAL A 60 2.63 -4.68 -5.82
CA VAL A 60 1.71 -3.56 -5.60
C VAL A 60 0.65 -3.95 -4.56
N GLY A 61 0.03 -5.13 -4.69
CA GLY A 61 -0.94 -5.62 -3.71
C GLY A 61 -0.38 -5.68 -2.29
N VAL A 62 0.82 -6.24 -2.11
CA VAL A 62 1.50 -6.29 -0.81
C VAL A 62 1.77 -4.87 -0.27
N GLY A 63 2.20 -3.96 -1.15
CA GLY A 63 2.43 -2.56 -0.79
C GLY A 63 1.15 -1.85 -0.33
N VAL A 64 0.04 -2.00 -1.05
CA VAL A 64 -1.23 -1.37 -0.67
C VAL A 64 -1.74 -1.95 0.64
N GLY A 65 -1.75 -3.28 0.79
CA GLY A 65 -2.18 -3.94 2.02
C GLY A 65 -1.36 -3.49 3.24
N THR A 66 -0.04 -3.38 3.10
CA THR A 66 0.85 -2.89 4.16
C THR A 66 0.63 -1.40 4.46
N GLY A 67 0.46 -0.56 3.44
CA GLY A 67 0.16 0.86 3.61
C GLY A 67 -1.17 1.12 4.33
N ILE A 68 -2.21 0.39 3.96
CA ILE A 68 -3.52 0.47 4.63
C ILE A 68 -3.42 0.03 6.09
N SER A 69 -2.71 -1.07 6.34
CA SER A 69 -2.46 -1.58 7.70
C SER A 69 -1.72 -0.58 8.57
N LEU A 70 -0.68 0.07 8.04
CA LEU A 70 0.06 1.13 8.72
C LEU A 70 -0.83 2.35 8.97
N GLY A 71 -1.71 2.70 8.03
CA GLY A 71 -2.69 3.77 8.21
C GLY A 71 -3.70 3.49 9.33
N VAL A 72 -4.23 2.27 9.39
CA VAL A 72 -5.12 1.84 10.49
C VAL A 72 -4.37 1.90 11.82
N LEU A 73 -3.15 1.38 11.87
CA LEU A 73 -2.31 1.43 13.07
C LEU A 73 -2.04 2.88 13.51
N LYS A 74 -1.74 3.76 12.56
CA LYS A 74 -1.52 5.19 12.79
C LYS A 74 -2.74 5.88 13.39
N ILE A 75 -3.94 5.60 12.87
CA ILE A 75 -5.19 6.17 13.41
C ILE A 75 -5.46 5.66 14.83
N VAL A 76 -5.35 4.34 15.05
CA VAL A 76 -5.65 3.75 16.36
C VAL A 76 -4.67 4.21 17.44
N LEU A 77 -3.39 4.36 17.09
CA LEU A 77 -2.33 4.79 18.00
C LEU A 77 -2.18 6.32 18.09
N GLY A 78 -2.90 7.09 17.25
CA GLY A 78 -2.81 8.56 17.22
C GLY A 78 -1.44 9.07 16.77
N LEU A 79 -0.77 8.36 15.85
CA LEU A 79 0.57 8.74 15.37
C LEU A 79 0.48 9.85 14.32
N PRO A 80 1.48 10.76 14.24
CA PRO A 80 1.53 11.77 13.19
C PRO A 80 1.82 11.14 11.82
N LEU A 81 1.21 11.66 10.75
CA LEU A 81 1.40 11.16 9.38
C LEU A 81 2.78 11.53 8.79
N MET A 82 3.25 12.74 9.09
CA MET A 82 4.43 13.32 8.43
C MET A 82 5.70 12.46 8.54
N PRO A 83 6.05 11.87 9.70
CA PRO A 83 7.23 11.01 9.80
C PRO A 83 7.17 9.78 8.88
N PHE A 84 5.99 9.19 8.70
CA PHE A 84 5.83 8.04 7.80
C PHE A 84 6.03 8.44 6.33
N LEU A 85 5.50 9.59 5.92
CA LEU A 85 5.67 10.08 4.56
C LEU A 85 7.11 10.48 4.28
N LEU A 86 7.75 11.22 5.19
CA LEU A 86 9.15 11.61 5.05
C LEU A 86 10.07 10.37 4.97
N ALA A 87 9.91 9.41 5.88
CA ALA A 87 10.69 8.18 5.86
C ALA A 87 10.40 7.33 4.60
N GLY A 88 9.12 7.21 4.23
CA GLY A 88 8.69 6.46 3.04
C GLY A 88 9.27 7.04 1.76
N TYR A 89 9.13 8.35 1.53
CA TYR A 89 9.67 9.00 0.34
C TYR A 89 11.20 9.05 0.32
N ALA A 90 11.86 9.23 1.47
CA ALA A 90 13.31 9.10 1.57
C ALA A 90 13.77 7.70 1.16
N LEU A 91 13.05 6.66 1.58
CA LEU A 91 13.32 5.28 1.17
C LEU A 91 13.04 5.08 -0.32
N CYS A 92 11.95 5.62 -0.88
CA CYS A 92 11.67 5.58 -2.32
C CYS A 92 12.81 6.21 -3.12
N ALA A 93 13.29 7.40 -2.71
CA ALA A 93 14.40 8.08 -3.37
C ALA A 93 15.68 7.23 -3.30
N ALA A 94 16.00 6.68 -2.13
CA ALA A 94 17.18 5.82 -1.95
C ALA A 94 17.12 4.54 -2.81
N LEU A 95 15.95 3.91 -2.93
CA LEU A 95 15.74 2.72 -3.75
C LEU A 95 15.67 3.03 -5.25
N THR A 96 15.31 4.25 -5.63
CA THR A 96 15.27 4.68 -7.03
C THR A 96 16.68 4.81 -7.61
N VAL A 97 17.67 5.26 -6.82
CA VAL A 97 19.07 5.45 -7.27
C VAL A 97 19.70 4.21 -7.92
N PRO A 98 19.62 2.99 -7.35
CA PRO A 98 20.16 1.79 -7.97
C PRO A 98 19.22 1.09 -8.96
N SER A 99 18.01 1.62 -9.20
CA SER A 99 17.00 0.97 -10.05
C SER A 99 17.17 1.32 -11.53
N SER A 100 16.83 0.39 -12.42
CA SER A 100 16.74 0.70 -13.85
C SER A 100 15.67 1.77 -14.11
N GLU A 101 15.81 2.52 -15.21
CA GLU A 101 14.83 3.54 -15.60
C GLU A 101 13.42 2.95 -15.76
N VAL A 102 13.33 1.75 -16.35
CA VAL A 102 12.07 1.02 -16.50
C VAL A 102 11.48 0.68 -15.13
N LEU A 103 12.27 0.12 -14.20
CA LEU A 103 11.78 -0.23 -12.87
C LEU A 103 11.34 1.01 -12.07
N ALA A 104 12.12 2.08 -12.11
CA ALA A 104 11.79 3.32 -11.43
C ALA A 104 10.46 3.89 -11.93
N ASN A 105 10.29 4.03 -13.24
CA ASN A 105 9.05 4.54 -13.84
C ASN A 105 7.84 3.70 -13.43
N VAL A 106 7.97 2.38 -13.47
CA VAL A 106 6.88 1.46 -13.09
C VAL A 106 6.54 1.58 -11.61
N ALA A 107 7.52 1.67 -10.73
CA ALA A 107 7.28 1.79 -9.30
C ALA A 107 6.52 3.08 -8.96
N TRP A 108 6.92 4.20 -9.56
CA TRP A 108 6.28 5.49 -9.34
C TRP A 108 4.88 5.58 -9.98
N ASP A 109 4.67 4.97 -11.15
CA ASP A 109 3.33 4.85 -11.77
C ASP A 109 2.39 3.94 -10.98
N SER A 110 2.94 2.94 -10.28
CA SER A 110 2.15 2.01 -9.47
C SER A 110 1.35 2.73 -8.38
N ALA A 111 1.86 3.83 -7.83
CA ALA A 111 1.11 4.64 -6.87
C ALA A 111 -0.14 5.27 -7.50
N GLY A 112 -0.03 5.81 -8.72
CA GLY A 112 -1.17 6.40 -9.44
C GLY A 112 -2.20 5.36 -9.86
N VAL A 113 -1.77 4.14 -10.17
CA VAL A 113 -2.69 3.05 -10.54
C VAL A 113 -3.48 2.53 -9.34
N THR A 114 -2.93 2.65 -8.12
CA THR A 114 -3.66 2.30 -6.88
C THR A 114 -4.72 3.32 -6.47
N THR A 115 -4.82 4.48 -7.15
CA THR A 115 -5.93 5.43 -6.96
C THR A 115 -7.16 5.11 -7.82
N GLY A 116 -7.37 3.82 -8.11
CA GLY A 116 -8.45 3.38 -8.99
C GLY A 116 -9.84 3.41 -8.37
N PRO A 117 -10.88 3.20 -9.21
CA PRO A 117 -12.29 3.24 -8.81
C PRO A 117 -12.69 2.21 -7.75
N ILE A 118 -11.87 1.18 -7.49
CA ILE A 118 -12.14 0.16 -6.47
C ILE A 118 -11.42 0.52 -5.17
N THR A 119 -10.12 0.78 -5.26
CA THR A 119 -9.25 0.90 -4.07
C THR A 119 -9.52 2.19 -3.29
N VAL A 120 -9.73 3.33 -3.96
CA VAL A 120 -9.91 4.63 -3.28
C VAL A 120 -11.19 4.70 -2.46
N PRO A 121 -12.39 4.38 -3.00
CA PRO A 121 -13.62 4.43 -2.21
C PRO A 121 -13.56 3.49 -1.01
N LEU A 122 -12.94 2.32 -1.15
CA LEU A 122 -12.74 1.38 -0.04
C LEU A 122 -11.87 1.97 1.06
N VAL A 123 -10.72 2.54 0.71
CA VAL A 123 -9.77 3.11 1.68
C VAL A 123 -10.37 4.31 2.42
N ILE A 124 -11.07 5.18 1.70
CA ILE A 124 -11.71 6.36 2.29
C ILE A 124 -12.88 5.93 3.19
N SER A 125 -13.70 4.95 2.77
CA SER A 125 -14.79 4.43 3.61
C SER A 125 -14.26 3.79 4.90
N LEU A 126 -13.17 3.02 4.81
CA LEU A 126 -12.50 2.43 5.96
C LEU A 126 -11.99 3.52 6.92
N GLY A 127 -11.32 4.53 6.39
CA GLY A 127 -10.77 5.63 7.19
C GLY A 127 -11.84 6.49 7.85
N LEU A 128 -12.93 6.82 7.14
CA LEU A 128 -14.06 7.54 7.71
C LEU A 128 -14.78 6.71 8.77
N GLY A 129 -14.98 5.41 8.54
CA GLY A 129 -15.60 4.52 9.52
C GLY A 129 -14.79 4.41 10.81
N LEU A 130 -13.48 4.18 10.69
CA LEU A 130 -12.57 4.10 11.83
C LEU A 130 -12.41 5.44 12.53
N GLY A 131 -12.31 6.52 11.76
CA GLY A 131 -12.24 7.88 12.26
C GLY A 131 -13.48 8.26 13.07
N ASN A 132 -14.68 8.01 12.54
CA ASN A 132 -15.93 8.26 13.25
C ASN A 132 -16.02 7.47 14.57
N ALA A 133 -15.63 6.19 14.57
CA ALA A 133 -15.59 5.36 15.77
C ALA A 133 -14.60 5.86 16.85
N LEU A 134 -13.57 6.62 16.46
CA LEU A 134 -12.56 7.17 17.35
C LEU A 134 -12.74 8.67 17.63
N GLY A 135 -13.71 9.33 16.98
CA GLY A 135 -13.92 10.79 17.05
C GLY A 135 -12.84 11.60 16.34
N ILE A 136 -12.20 11.03 15.31
CA ILE A 136 -11.10 11.62 14.55
C ILE A 136 -11.50 11.70 13.07
N SER A 137 -11.40 12.85 12.43
CA SER A 137 -11.65 12.99 10.99
C SER A 137 -10.36 12.72 10.20
N ASP A 138 -10.06 11.46 9.87
CA ASP A 138 -8.80 11.11 9.18
C ASP A 138 -8.92 9.92 8.22
N GLY A 139 -9.37 10.19 6.99
CA GLY A 139 -9.36 9.20 5.89
C GLY A 139 -8.14 9.33 4.97
N PHE A 140 -7.58 10.53 4.86
CA PHE A 140 -6.48 10.81 3.94
C PHE A 140 -5.16 10.17 4.39
N GLY A 141 -4.92 10.00 5.69
CA GLY A 141 -3.69 9.37 6.17
C GLY A 141 -3.52 7.91 5.73
N ILE A 142 -4.60 7.13 5.72
CA ILE A 142 -4.56 5.74 5.20
C ILE A 142 -4.29 5.77 3.70
N LEU A 143 -4.99 6.64 2.96
CA LEU A 143 -4.81 6.76 1.51
C LEU A 143 -3.37 7.13 1.15
N SER A 144 -2.75 8.09 1.83
CA SER A 144 -1.37 8.48 1.57
C SER A 144 -0.38 7.32 1.78
N LEU A 145 -0.55 6.52 2.84
CA LEU A 145 0.32 5.37 3.10
C LEU A 145 0.07 4.22 2.12
N ALA A 146 -1.18 4.03 1.71
CA ALA A 146 -1.58 3.08 0.68
C ALA A 146 -0.95 3.41 -0.69
N SER A 147 -0.59 4.67 -0.96
CA SER A 147 0.10 5.08 -2.20
C SER A 147 1.63 4.99 -2.11
N VAL A 148 2.24 5.28 -0.95
CA VAL A 148 3.72 5.25 -0.81
C VAL A 148 4.27 3.83 -0.72
N CYS A 149 3.61 2.93 0.01
CA CYS A 149 4.11 1.57 0.24
C CYS A 149 4.23 0.72 -1.05
N PRO A 150 3.31 0.79 -2.03
CA PRO A 150 3.47 0.14 -3.33
C PRO A 150 4.74 0.51 -4.08
N ILE A 151 5.16 1.78 -4.02
CA ILE A 151 6.39 2.23 -4.68
C ILE A 151 7.58 1.45 -4.09
N ILE A 152 7.65 1.41 -2.76
CA ILE A 152 8.72 0.72 -2.03
C ILE A 152 8.73 -0.78 -2.36
N THR A 153 7.57 -1.45 -2.32
CA THR A 153 7.50 -2.89 -2.57
C THR A 153 7.80 -3.26 -4.02
N VAL A 154 7.41 -2.43 -4.99
CA VAL A 154 7.77 -2.63 -6.40
C VAL A 154 9.26 -2.44 -6.62
N LEU A 155 9.87 -1.37 -6.08
CA LEU A 155 11.32 -1.15 -6.18
C LEU A 155 12.10 -2.31 -5.57
N LEU A 156 11.71 -2.77 -4.37
CA LEU A 156 12.36 -3.91 -3.72
C LEU A 156 12.20 -5.21 -4.53
N ALA A 157 10.98 -5.54 -4.98
CA ALA A 157 10.72 -6.75 -5.73
C ALA A 157 11.43 -6.74 -7.09
N GLY A 158 11.44 -5.60 -7.78
CA GLY A 158 12.10 -5.40 -9.06
C GLY A 158 13.62 -5.49 -8.96
N LEU A 159 14.23 -4.82 -7.98
CA LEU A 159 15.68 -4.90 -7.74
C LEU A 159 16.14 -6.34 -7.46
N VAL A 160 15.33 -7.12 -6.71
CA VAL A 160 15.62 -8.54 -6.45
C VAL A 160 15.48 -9.37 -7.73
N ALA A 161 14.51 -9.06 -8.59
CA ALA A 161 14.31 -9.77 -9.85
C ALA A 161 15.42 -9.47 -10.87
N GLU A 162 15.77 -8.20 -11.07
CA GLU A 162 16.85 -7.76 -11.97
C GLU A 162 18.19 -8.39 -11.58
N ARG A 163 18.50 -8.45 -10.27
CA ARG A 163 19.73 -9.09 -9.76
C ARG A 163 19.80 -10.60 -9.93
N ARG A 164 18.66 -11.28 -10.13
CA ARG A 164 18.60 -12.73 -10.37
C ARG A 164 18.63 -13.09 -11.85
N GLY A 165 18.31 -12.12 -12.73
CA GLY A 165 18.28 -12.29 -14.18
C GLY A 165 19.53 -11.80 -14.90
N GLY A 166 20.45 -11.11 -14.22
CA GLY A 166 21.80 -10.80 -14.68
C GLY A 166 22.83 -11.78 -14.14
#